data_AF-A0A845QH28-F1
#
_entry.id   AF-A0A845QH28-F1
#
_cell.length_a   1.000
_cell.length_b   1.000
_cell.length_c   1.000
_cell.angle_alpha   90.00
_cell.angle_beta   90.00
_cell.angle_gamma   90.00
#
_symmetry.space_group_name_H-M   'P 1'
#
loop_
_entity.id
_entity.type
_entity.pdbx_description
1 polymer ?
#
loop_
_entity_poly.entity_id
_entity_poly.type
_entity_poly.pdbx_seq_one_letter_code
_entity_poly.pdbx_strand_id
1 'polypeptide(L)'
;MIKRGDIFMAQLPCGLGCEQGGTRPVLIIQNNMGNRYSPLVIVAPITAKVKRDLPTHIRLKDTGGLLKTSMVLLEQPKSIDKTRLIRKLGHLSPEQLKEIDRALAVSLELEKITPMILTLCAKCRNQFNWNEQYRIWRVNPKDNHKDICTYCGVRLGFDYFVKKKNSRLLGQENSGSE
;
A
#
# COMPACT_ATOMS: atom_id res chain seq x y z
N MET A 1 13.10 4.46 -16.77
CA MET A 1 11.75 3.98 -16.36
C MET A 1 11.48 4.44 -14.93
N ILE A 2 10.31 5.03 -14.68
CA ILE A 2 9.88 5.52 -13.36
C ILE A 2 9.26 4.34 -12.58
N LYS A 3 9.72 4.09 -11.36
CA LYS A 3 9.22 3.00 -10.51
C LYS A 3 8.71 3.52 -9.17
N ARG A 4 7.74 2.80 -8.60
CA ARG A 4 7.30 2.99 -7.22
C ARG A 4 8.49 2.86 -6.27
N GLY A 5 8.64 3.80 -5.36
CA GLY A 5 9.79 3.87 -4.45
C GLY A 5 10.96 4.69 -4.96
N ASP A 6 10.94 5.13 -6.22
CA ASP A 6 11.93 6.09 -6.70
C ASP A 6 11.75 7.45 -6.04
N ILE A 7 12.87 8.11 -5.74
CA ILE A 7 12.90 9.50 -5.29
C ILE A 7 13.35 10.35 -6.46
N PHE A 8 12.60 11.41 -6.77
CA PHE A 8 12.89 12.36 -7.82
C PHE A 8 12.93 13.78 -7.28
N MET A 9 13.79 14.63 -7.83
CA MET A 9 13.58 16.08 -7.76
C MET A 9 12.46 16.45 -8.72
N ALA A 10 11.46 17.21 -8.28
CA ALA A 10 10.31 17.59 -9.10
C ALA A 10 9.83 19.01 -8.83
N GLN A 11 9.20 19.62 -9.84
CA GLN A 11 8.56 20.94 -9.73
C GLN A 11 7.07 20.79 -9.42
N LEU A 12 6.72 20.92 -8.15
CA LEU A 12 5.32 20.89 -7.72
C LEU A 12 4.63 22.24 -8.00
N PRO A 13 3.35 22.24 -8.41
CA PRO A 13 2.57 23.46 -8.53
C PRO A 13 2.64 24.31 -7.25
N CYS A 14 2.53 25.63 -7.39
CA CYS A 14 2.41 26.51 -6.24
C CYS A 14 1.17 26.08 -5.44
N GLY A 15 1.36 25.77 -4.17
CA GLY A 15 0.28 25.36 -3.30
C GLY A 15 -0.45 26.58 -2.74
N LEU A 16 -1.75 26.47 -2.49
CA LEU A 16 -2.47 27.44 -1.68
C LEU A 16 -2.37 27.03 -0.19
N GLY A 17 -2.13 28.00 0.69
CA GLY A 17 -2.03 27.76 2.13
C GLY A 17 -0.91 26.78 2.53
N CYS A 18 -1.28 25.63 3.12
CA CYS A 18 -0.35 24.65 3.70
C CYS A 18 0.13 23.58 2.72
N GLU A 19 -0.33 23.63 1.47
CA GLU A 19 0.08 22.70 0.42
C GLU A 19 1.57 22.79 0.11
N GLN A 20 2.23 21.63 -0.04
CA GLN A 20 3.60 21.60 -0.53
C GLN A 20 3.65 21.97 -2.02
N GLY A 21 4.45 22.98 -2.33
CA GLY A 21 4.76 23.42 -3.70
C GLY A 21 6.26 23.67 -3.91
N GLY A 22 6.62 24.14 -5.10
CA GLY A 22 7.99 24.48 -5.47
C GLY A 22 8.85 23.26 -5.86
N THR A 23 10.12 23.51 -6.15
CA THR A 23 11.08 22.48 -6.56
C THR A 23 11.62 21.74 -5.35
N ARG A 24 11.29 20.45 -5.22
CA ARG A 24 11.70 19.64 -4.08
C ARG A 24 11.76 18.15 -4.40
N PRO A 25 12.44 17.34 -3.56
CA PRO A 25 12.36 15.90 -3.66
C PRO A 25 10.92 15.39 -3.43
N VAL A 26 10.53 14.38 -4.19
CA VAL A 26 9.25 13.68 -4.11
C VAL A 26 9.47 12.18 -4.23
N LEU A 27 8.66 11.40 -3.52
CA LEU A 27 8.64 9.94 -3.59
C LEU A 27 7.56 9.49 -4.58
N ILE A 28 7.89 8.62 -5.53
CA ILE A 28 6.90 7.99 -6.41
C ILE A 28 6.13 6.92 -5.62
N ILE A 29 4.83 7.13 -5.40
CA ILE A 29 3.99 6.19 -4.63
C ILE A 29 3.02 5.38 -5.50
N GLN A 30 2.81 5.80 -6.76
CA GLN A 30 1.94 5.10 -7.71
C GLN A 30 2.49 3.72 -8.10
N ASN A 31 1.57 2.80 -8.41
CA ASN A 31 1.89 1.46 -8.93
C ASN A 31 2.63 1.51 -10.28
N ASN A 32 3.45 0.48 -10.55
CA ASN A 32 4.33 0.46 -11.73
C ASN A 32 3.59 0.34 -13.07
N MET A 33 2.37 -0.21 -13.09
CA MET A 33 1.56 -0.25 -14.32
C MET A 33 1.10 1.16 -14.71
N GLY A 34 0.60 1.91 -13.72
CA GLY A 34 0.28 3.32 -13.88
C GLY A 34 1.49 4.15 -14.31
N ASN A 35 2.64 3.96 -13.64
CA ASN A 35 3.89 4.65 -14.01
C ASN A 35 4.36 4.33 -15.43
N ARG A 36 4.02 3.15 -15.98
CA ARG A 36 4.38 2.78 -17.34
C ARG A 36 3.50 3.47 -18.37
N TYR A 37 2.18 3.41 -18.21
CA TYR A 37 1.24 3.78 -19.27
C TYR A 37 0.59 5.16 -19.10
N SER A 38 0.43 5.66 -17.88
CA SER A 38 -0.19 6.97 -17.65
C SER A 38 0.80 8.11 -17.93
N PRO A 39 0.38 9.25 -18.49
CA PRO A 39 1.21 10.46 -18.52
C PRO A 39 1.41 11.08 -17.12
N LEU A 40 0.51 10.76 -16.17
CA LEU A 40 0.56 11.24 -14.80
C LEU A 40 1.27 10.24 -13.88
N VAL A 41 1.89 10.78 -12.82
CA VAL A 41 2.48 10.05 -11.72
C VAL A 41 1.98 10.57 -10.36
N ILE A 42 1.65 9.69 -9.42
CA ILE A 42 1.29 10.07 -8.04
C ILE A 42 2.55 10.06 -7.18
N VAL A 43 2.80 11.20 -6.53
CA VAL A 43 3.99 11.44 -5.71
C VAL A 43 3.64 11.94 -4.31
N ALA A 44 4.49 11.66 -3.34
CA ALA A 44 4.44 12.25 -2.00
C ALA A 44 5.61 13.25 -1.80
N PRO A 45 5.35 14.51 -1.40
CA PRO A 45 6.39 15.50 -1.15
C PRO A 45 7.34 15.11 -0.02
N ILE A 46 8.61 15.47 -0.16
CA ILE A 46 9.63 15.30 0.88
C ILE A 46 10.09 16.68 1.36
N THR A 47 10.28 16.81 2.67
CA THR A 47 10.77 18.04 3.31
C THR A 47 11.97 17.75 4.22
N ALA A 48 12.97 18.64 4.21
CA ALA A 48 14.05 18.63 5.20
C ALA A 48 13.71 19.46 6.45
N LYS A 49 12.62 20.23 6.43
CA LYS A 49 12.15 20.98 7.60
C LYS A 49 11.57 20.00 8.63
N VAL A 50 11.96 20.16 9.88
CA VAL A 50 11.35 19.43 10.99
C VAL A 50 9.88 19.84 11.11
N LYS A 51 9.00 18.84 11.15
CA LYS A 51 7.56 18.99 11.37
C LYS A 51 7.16 18.29 12.66
N ARG A 52 5.96 18.60 13.16
CA ARG A 52 5.33 17.83 14.23
C ARG A 52 5.19 16.38 13.77
N ASP A 53 5.51 15.44 14.63
CA ASP A 53 5.47 14.01 14.30
C ASP A 53 4.01 13.57 14.12
N LEU A 54 3.65 13.18 12.90
CA LEU A 54 2.35 12.59 12.56
C LEU A 54 2.54 11.14 12.11
N PRO A 55 1.53 10.27 12.27
CA PRO A 55 1.63 8.89 11.79
C PRO A 55 1.76 8.78 10.25
N THR A 56 1.52 9.87 9.52
CA THR A 56 1.72 9.99 8.07
C THR A 56 3.12 10.47 7.69
N HIS A 57 3.97 10.77 8.68
CA HIS A 57 5.32 11.29 8.47
C HIS A 57 6.34 10.17 8.61
N ILE A 58 7.05 9.88 7.52
CA ILE A 58 8.11 8.87 7.51
C ILE A 58 9.47 9.55 7.37
N ARG A 59 10.35 9.34 8.35
CA ARG A 59 11.71 9.88 8.34
C ARG A 59 12.61 9.01 7.48
N LEU A 60 13.26 9.63 6.50
CA LEU A 60 14.29 9.04 5.68
C LEU A 60 15.65 9.50 6.19
N LYS A 61 16.38 8.57 6.81
CA LYS A 61 17.81 8.74 7.10
C LYS A 61 18.57 8.40 5.82
N ASP A 62 19.39 9.34 5.35
CA ASP A 62 20.38 9.20 4.28
C ASP A 62 20.11 8.06 3.26
N THR A 63 19.00 8.18 2.54
CA THR A 63 18.61 7.16 1.55
C THR A 63 18.56 7.78 0.17
N GLY A 64 19.30 7.15 -0.75
CA GLY A 64 19.16 7.38 -2.18
C GLY A 64 19.29 8.84 -2.58
N GLY A 65 20.40 9.50 -2.23
CA GLY A 65 20.77 10.81 -2.78
C GLY A 65 20.13 12.04 -2.11
N LEU A 66 19.53 11.88 -0.92
CA LEU A 66 19.08 13.01 -0.10
C LEU A 66 20.23 13.53 0.78
N LEU A 67 20.61 14.80 0.63
CA LEU A 67 21.75 15.42 1.34
C LEU A 67 21.54 15.63 2.84
N LYS A 68 20.29 15.51 3.33
CA LYS A 68 19.91 15.74 4.73
C LYS A 68 18.84 14.75 5.12
N THR A 69 18.79 14.41 6.41
CA THR A 69 17.65 13.72 7.00
C THR A 69 16.37 14.45 6.64
N SER A 70 15.45 13.72 6.01
CA SER A 70 14.24 14.29 5.43
C SER A 70 13.02 13.49 5.84
N MET A 71 11.85 14.03 5.57
CA MET A 71 10.57 13.45 5.96
C MET A 71 9.63 13.42 4.75
N VAL A 72 9.07 12.24 4.48
CA VAL A 72 8.00 12.05 3.49
C VAL A 72 6.67 12.44 4.14
N LEU A 73 5.89 13.28 3.48
CA LEU A 73 4.60 13.78 3.95
C LEU A 73 3.48 13.05 3.21
N LEU A 74 2.96 11.96 3.80
CA LEU A 74 1.97 11.09 3.13
C LEU A 74 0.54 11.62 3.21
N GLU A 75 0.31 12.70 3.96
CA GLU A 75 -0.95 13.46 3.95
C GLU A 75 -1.07 14.46 2.80
N GLN A 76 -0.01 14.64 2.00
CA GLN A 76 0.00 15.59 0.87
C GLN A 76 0.32 14.95 -0.49
N PRO A 77 -0.20 13.77 -0.85
CA PRO A 77 0.08 13.17 -2.15
C PRO A 77 -0.49 14.04 -3.28
N LYS A 78 0.22 14.10 -4.41
CA LYS A 78 -0.18 14.87 -5.60
C LYS A 78 -0.01 14.02 -6.86
N SER A 79 -0.98 14.12 -7.77
CA SER A 79 -0.80 13.65 -9.15
C SER A 79 -0.14 14.76 -9.96
N ILE A 80 0.98 14.46 -10.59
CA ILE A 80 1.73 15.41 -11.43
C ILE A 80 2.03 14.79 -12.79
N ASP A 81 2.17 15.64 -13.81
CA ASP A 81 2.67 15.22 -15.10
C ASP A 81 4.14 14.76 -14.99
N LYS A 82 4.51 13.69 -15.70
CA LYS A 82 5.89 13.17 -15.71
C LYS A 82 6.92 14.20 -16.16
N THR A 83 6.55 15.17 -16.98
CA THR A 83 7.42 16.30 -17.40
C THR A 83 7.89 17.17 -16.23
N ARG A 84 7.19 17.13 -15.09
CA ARG A 84 7.59 17.85 -13.87
C ARG A 84 8.69 17.14 -13.08
N LEU A 85 9.03 15.91 -13.42
CA LEU A 85 10.15 15.19 -12.84
C LEU A 85 11.46 15.64 -13.50
N ILE A 86 12.41 16.12 -12.69
CA ILE A 86 13.66 16.70 -13.17
C ILE A 86 14.75 15.64 -13.24
N ARG A 87 15.09 15.03 -12.10
CA ARG A 87 16.12 13.98 -12.03
C ARG A 87 15.85 13.00 -10.90
N LYS A 88 16.26 11.75 -11.11
CA LYS A 88 16.22 10.72 -10.08
C LYS A 88 17.31 11.00 -9.04
N LEU A 89 16.95 10.92 -7.76
CA LEU A 89 17.86 11.05 -6.62
C LEU A 89 18.25 9.66 -6.10
N GLY A 90 17.28 8.74 -6.02
CA GLY A 90 17.54 7.37 -5.58
C GLY A 90 16.28 6.52 -5.50
N HIS A 91 16.32 5.51 -4.63
CA HIS A 91 15.24 4.52 -4.47
C HIS A 91 15.19 4.03 -3.02
N LEU A 92 13.99 3.80 -2.50
CA LEU A 92 13.78 3.27 -1.16
C LEU A 92 14.03 1.76 -1.08
N SER A 93 14.44 1.29 0.09
CA SER A 93 14.51 -0.15 0.36
C SER A 93 13.11 -0.78 0.46
N PRO A 94 12.99 -2.11 0.31
CA PRO A 94 11.72 -2.81 0.52
C PRO A 94 11.10 -2.60 1.90
N GLU A 95 11.92 -2.46 2.95
CA GLU A 95 11.49 -2.22 4.33
C GLU A 95 10.88 -0.84 4.48
N GLN A 96 11.55 0.19 3.93
CA GLN A 96 11.04 1.55 3.92
C GLN A 96 9.73 1.65 3.13
N LEU A 97 9.63 0.94 2.00
CA LEU A 97 8.38 0.88 1.23
C LEU A 97 7.22 0.30 2.03
N LYS A 98 7.46 -0.69 2.90
CA LYS A 98 6.41 -1.22 3.80
C LYS A 98 5.98 -0.18 4.83
N GLU A 99 6.89 0.65 5.33
CA GLU A 99 6.55 1.76 6.24
C GLU A 99 5.71 2.82 5.51
N ILE A 100 6.09 3.17 4.29
CA ILE A 100 5.31 4.07 3.41
C ILE A 100 3.91 3.51 3.18
N ASP A 101 3.77 2.21 2.90
CA ASP A 101 2.46 1.57 2.70
C ASP A 101 1.57 1.69 3.93
N ARG A 102 2.13 1.46 5.12
CA ARG A 102 1.39 1.57 6.39
C ARG A 102 0.94 3.00 6.65
N ALA A 103 1.84 3.97 6.51
CA ALA A 103 1.53 5.37 6.78
C ALA A 103 0.58 5.96 5.72
N LEU A 104 0.68 5.54 4.46
CA LEU A 104 -0.28 5.91 3.42
C LEU A 104 -1.67 5.31 3.69
N ALA A 105 -1.73 4.07 4.16
CA ALA A 105 -3.00 3.45 4.58
C ALA A 105 -3.63 4.21 5.75
N VAL A 106 -2.83 4.64 6.74
CA VAL A 106 -3.33 5.52 7.83
C VAL A 106 -3.83 6.86 7.28
N SER A 107 -3.08 7.49 6.38
CA SER A 107 -3.46 8.80 5.82
C SER A 107 -4.78 8.78 5.05
N LEU A 108 -5.13 7.65 4.47
CA LEU A 108 -6.30 7.48 3.61
C LEU A 108 -7.40 6.62 4.27
N GLU A 109 -7.23 6.28 5.55
CA GLU A 109 -8.11 5.38 6.31
C GLU A 109 -8.41 4.07 5.55
N LEU A 110 -7.38 3.53 4.88
CA LEU A 110 -7.50 2.26 4.19
C LEU A 110 -7.32 1.14 5.20
N GLU A 111 -8.38 0.36 5.43
CA GLU A 111 -8.30 -0.88 6.20
C GLU A 111 -7.18 -1.75 5.63
N LYS A 112 -6.23 -2.14 6.49
CA LYS A 112 -5.24 -3.15 6.12
C LYS A 112 -6.03 -4.39 5.71
N ILE A 113 -5.82 -4.86 4.49
CA ILE A 113 -6.01 -6.28 4.18
C ILE A 113 -4.88 -7.01 4.94
N THR A 114 -5.01 -7.10 6.26
CA THR A 114 -4.41 -8.21 6.99
C THR A 114 -5.08 -9.46 6.43
N PRO A 115 -4.36 -10.56 6.20
CA PRO A 115 -5.04 -11.82 6.01
C PRO A 115 -5.84 -12.04 7.30
N MET A 116 -7.16 -12.07 7.18
CA MET A 116 -8.05 -12.23 8.32
C MET A 116 -7.75 -13.60 8.90
N ILE A 117 -7.08 -13.63 10.06
CA ILE A 117 -6.87 -14.89 10.78
C ILE A 117 -8.19 -15.22 11.46
N LEU A 118 -8.79 -16.35 11.12
CA LEU A 118 -9.97 -16.88 11.78
C LEU A 118 -9.66 -18.24 12.38
N THR A 119 -10.11 -18.46 13.60
CA THR A 119 -10.13 -19.79 14.21
C THR A 119 -11.35 -20.54 13.71
N LEU A 120 -11.15 -21.57 12.88
CA LEU A 120 -12.24 -22.32 12.24
C LEU A 120 -12.26 -23.79 12.68
N CYS A 121 -13.42 -24.27 13.16
CA CYS A 121 -13.64 -25.69 13.36
C CYS A 121 -13.80 -26.42 12.01
N ALA A 122 -13.66 -27.74 11.99
CA ALA A 122 -13.76 -28.54 10.77
C ALA A 122 -15.05 -28.30 9.97
N LYS A 123 -16.20 -28.14 10.65
CA LYS A 123 -17.49 -27.87 10.00
C LYS A 123 -17.55 -26.48 9.36
N CYS A 124 -17.19 -25.43 10.12
CA CYS A 124 -17.20 -24.05 9.63
C CYS A 124 -16.17 -23.84 8.52
N ARG A 125 -14.98 -24.45 8.64
CA ARG A 125 -13.95 -24.44 7.61
C ARG A 125 -14.49 -24.95 6.27
N ASN A 126 -15.25 -26.04 6.28
CA ASN A 126 -15.82 -26.59 5.06
C ASN A 126 -16.76 -25.56 4.40
N GLN A 127 -17.60 -24.86 5.16
CA GLN A 127 -18.48 -23.79 4.64
C GLN A 127 -17.71 -22.69 3.88
N PHE A 128 -16.52 -22.31 4.35
CA PHE A 128 -15.65 -21.36 3.65
C PHE A 128 -15.08 -21.91 2.32
N ASN A 129 -14.84 -23.22 2.23
CA ASN A 129 -14.43 -23.85 0.97
C ASN A 129 -15.58 -23.93 -0.04
N TRP A 130 -16.83 -24.09 0.43
CA TRP A 130 -18.02 -24.18 -0.43
C TRP A 130 -18.45 -22.84 -1.03
N ASN A 131 -18.29 -21.73 -0.31
CA ASN A 131 -18.76 -20.43 -0.78
C ASN A 131 -17.95 -19.85 -1.96
N GLU A 132 -16.85 -20.50 -2.37
CA GLU A 132 -15.90 -20.13 -3.43
C GLU A 132 -15.31 -18.71 -3.39
N GLN A 133 -15.79 -17.83 -2.53
CA GLN A 133 -15.39 -16.43 -2.42
C GLN A 133 -14.07 -16.25 -1.66
N TYR A 134 -13.61 -17.26 -0.93
CA TYR A 134 -12.45 -17.19 -0.06
C TYR A 134 -11.48 -18.35 -0.30
N ARG A 135 -10.18 -18.11 -0.10
CA ARG A 135 -9.15 -19.13 0.06
C ARG A 135 -8.69 -19.12 1.50
N ILE A 136 -8.59 -20.30 2.09
CA ILE A 136 -8.16 -20.49 3.47
C ILE A 136 -6.98 -21.47 3.56
N TRP A 137 -6.03 -21.20 4.45
CA TRP A 137 -4.90 -22.09 4.74
C TRP A 137 -4.47 -21.97 6.19
N ARG A 138 -3.96 -23.06 6.78
CA ARG A 138 -3.54 -23.09 8.19
C ARG A 138 -2.43 -22.07 8.43
N VAL A 139 -2.54 -21.30 9.52
CA VAL A 139 -1.49 -20.36 9.96
C VAL A 139 -0.22 -21.13 10.32
N ASN A 140 -0.34 -22.16 11.17
CA ASN A 140 0.72 -23.08 11.50
C ASN A 140 0.22 -24.54 11.42
N PRO A 141 0.61 -25.31 10.40
CA PRO A 141 0.18 -26.70 10.26
C PRO A 141 0.68 -27.64 11.38
N LYS A 142 1.78 -27.29 12.06
CA LYS A 142 2.39 -28.11 13.13
C LYS A 142 1.79 -27.84 14.50
N ASP A 143 1.02 -26.76 14.63
CA ASP A 143 0.40 -26.40 15.89
C ASP A 143 -0.87 -27.22 16.12
N ASN A 144 -0.92 -27.95 17.24
CA ASN A 144 -2.08 -28.75 17.64
C ASN A 144 -2.99 -28.02 18.63
N HIS A 145 -2.64 -26.79 19.03
CA HIS A 145 -3.50 -25.96 19.85
C HIS A 145 -4.81 -25.64 19.13
N LYS A 146 -5.91 -25.70 19.86
CA LYS A 146 -7.24 -25.41 19.32
C LYS A 146 -7.97 -24.43 20.23
N ASP A 147 -8.42 -23.35 19.62
CA ASP A 147 -9.23 -22.32 20.26
C ASP A 147 -10.69 -22.41 19.84
N ILE A 148 -11.56 -21.68 20.54
CA ILE A 148 -12.99 -21.60 20.22
C ILE A 148 -13.15 -20.99 18.83
N CYS A 149 -13.90 -21.68 17.96
CA CYS A 149 -14.12 -21.23 16.60
C CYS A 149 -14.87 -19.90 16.56
N THR A 150 -14.28 -18.92 15.86
CA THR A 150 -14.81 -17.56 15.72
C THR A 150 -16.19 -17.52 15.07
N TYR A 151 -16.51 -18.47 14.19
CA TYR A 151 -17.77 -18.45 13.43
C TYR A 151 -18.95 -19.06 14.20
N CYS A 152 -18.74 -20.16 14.93
CA CYS A 152 -19.82 -20.83 15.64
C CYS A 152 -19.83 -20.61 17.16
N GLY A 153 -18.75 -20.07 17.74
CA GLY A 153 -18.62 -19.80 19.16
C GLY A 153 -18.61 -21.02 20.09
N VAL A 154 -18.74 -22.24 19.56
CA VAL A 154 -18.95 -23.46 20.37
C VAL A 154 -17.87 -24.53 20.15
N ARG A 155 -17.48 -24.78 18.89
CA ARG A 155 -16.55 -25.88 18.58
C ARG A 155 -15.11 -25.40 18.59
N LEU A 156 -14.20 -26.27 19.03
CA LEU A 156 -12.76 -26.02 18.92
C LEU A 156 -12.29 -26.10 17.46
N GLY A 157 -11.38 -25.21 17.11
CA GLY A 157 -10.90 -25.00 15.76
C GLY A 157 -9.43 -24.61 15.73
N PHE A 158 -8.99 -24.29 14.53
CA PHE A 158 -7.59 -24.06 14.20
C PHE A 158 -7.47 -22.70 13.53
N ASP A 159 -6.34 -22.03 13.65
CA ASP A 159 -6.15 -20.75 12.97
C ASP A 159 -5.88 -20.94 11.48
N TYR A 160 -6.64 -20.18 10.68
CA TYR A 160 -6.52 -20.10 9.23
C TYR A 160 -6.35 -18.66 8.80
N PHE A 161 -5.44 -18.42 7.87
CA PHE A 161 -5.46 -17.20 7.07
C PHE A 161 -6.63 -17.28 6.09
N VAL A 162 -7.45 -16.23 6.05
CA VAL A 162 -8.57 -16.09 5.13
C VAL A 162 -8.29 -14.95 4.17
N LYS A 163 -8.36 -15.25 2.88
CA LYS A 163 -8.19 -14.27 1.80
C LYS A 163 -9.35 -14.35 0.83
N LYS A 164 -10.02 -13.22 0.58
CA LYS A 164 -11.04 -13.15 -0.47
C LYS A 164 -10.39 -13.45 -1.83
N LYS A 165 -10.98 -14.33 -2.63
CA LYS A 165 -10.59 -14.48 -4.04
C LYS A 165 -10.91 -13.15 -4.72
N ASN A 166 -9.95 -12.59 -5.45
CA ASN A 166 -10.19 -11.38 -6.22
C ASN A 166 -11.33 -11.68 -7.21
N SER A 167 -12.47 -11.02 -7.05
CA SER A 167 -13.48 -10.93 -8.10
C SER A 167 -12.85 -10.13 -9.25
N ARG A 168 -12.17 -10.82 -10.17
CA ARG A 168 -11.88 -10.25 -11.48
C ARG A 168 -13.20 -10.19 -12.24
N LEU A 169 -13.66 -8.96 -12.50
CA LEU A 169 -14.46 -8.58 -13.67
C LEU A 169 -15.82 -9.29 -13.83
N LEU A 170 -16.85 -8.80 -13.13
CA LEU A 170 -18.19 -8.78 -13.70
C LEU A 170 -18.25 -7.56 -14.63
N GLY A 171 -18.20 -7.79 -15.94
CA GLY A 171 -18.40 -6.76 -16.96
C GLY A 171 -17.32 -6.63 -18.04
N GLN A 172 -16.93 -7.73 -18.69
CA GLN A 172 -16.48 -7.70 -20.09
C GLN A 172 -17.08 -8.90 -20.84
N GLU A 173 -18.38 -8.79 -21.13
CA GLU A 173 -19.08 -9.37 -22.29
C GLU A 173 -19.57 -8.12 -23.06
N ASN A 174 -19.44 -7.89 -24.37
CA ASN A 174 -18.96 -8.63 -25.53
C ASN A 174 -18.41 -7.59 -26.52
N SER A 175 -17.24 -7.81 -27.10
CA SER A 175 -16.93 -7.30 -28.44
C SER A 175 -15.93 -8.22 -29.12
N GLY A 176 -16.42 -8.99 -30.08
CA GLY A 176 -15.58 -9.76 -31.00
C GLY A 176 -16.16 -11.10 -31.42
N SER A 177 -17.10 -11.10 -32.34
CA SER A 177 -17.12 -12.06 -33.46
C SER A 177 -17.96 -11.48 -34.59
N GLU A 178 -17.27 -11.20 -35.70
CA GLU A 178 -17.73 -11.18 -37.10
C GLU A 178 -18.66 -10.05 -37.59
#